data_AF-A0AAV7JTN0-F1
#
_entry.id   AF-A0AAV7JTN0-F1
#
_cell.length_a   1.000
_cell.length_b   1.000
_cell.length_c   1.000
_cell.angle_alpha   90.00
_cell.angle_beta   90.00
_cell.angle_gamma   90.00
#
_symmetry.space_group_name_H-M   'P 1'
#
loop_
_entity.id
_entity.type
_entity.pdbx_description
1 polymer ?
#
loop_
_entity_poly.entity_id
_entity_poly.type
_entity_poly.pdbx_seq_one_letter_code
_entity_poly.pdbx_strand_id
1 'polypeptide(L)'
;MALSAKELTDLMTLLSEETILGPLSNVAITLEGLTTSFYRQFSKSDNFRIGTVLVLLIQERDLLPSSCQRIAALYLLYDIFHPDPIHLNPFVSIFFELLQPSISDFDWTNSDIISGVRPSLPEKVSH
;
A
#
# COMPACT_ATOMS: atom_id res chain seq x y z
N MET A 1 13.84 20.29 -1.21
CA MET A 1 14.11 20.33 0.25
C MET A 1 13.32 19.22 0.89
N ALA A 2 14.00 18.36 1.65
CA ALA A 2 13.39 17.21 2.32
C ALA A 2 12.49 17.65 3.48
N LEU A 3 11.61 16.76 3.95
CA LEU A 3 10.92 16.91 5.23
C LEU A 3 11.94 17.10 6.35
N SER A 4 11.62 17.95 7.31
CA SER A 4 12.44 18.08 8.51
C SER A 4 12.40 16.80 9.34
N ALA A 5 13.46 16.54 10.11
CA ALA A 5 13.53 15.36 10.97
C ALA A 5 12.36 15.31 11.98
N LYS A 6 11.85 16.48 12.38
CA LYS A 6 10.69 16.59 13.26
C LYS A 6 9.41 16.11 12.57
N GLU A 7 9.14 16.57 11.36
CA GLU A 7 7.95 16.17 10.58
C GLU A 7 7.95 14.67 10.27
N LEU A 8 9.12 14.10 9.99
CA LEU A 8 9.26 12.65 9.83
C LEU A 8 8.95 11.90 11.13
N THR A 9 9.45 12.39 12.26
CA THR A 9 9.19 11.80 13.58
C THR A 9 7.69 11.88 13.92
N ASP A 10 7.06 13.01 13.64
CA ASP A 10 5.62 13.23 13.83
C ASP A 10 4.80 12.25 12.97
N LEU A 11 5.18 12.06 11.69
CA LEU A 11 4.54 11.10 10.78
C LEU A 11 4.70 9.65 11.27
N MET A 12 5.90 9.27 11.68
CA MET A 12 6.18 7.92 12.22
C MET A 12 5.42 7.66 13.53
N THR A 13 5.28 8.69 14.37
CA THR A 13 4.48 8.61 15.60
C THR A 13 3.00 8.44 15.26
N LEU A 14 2.49 9.16 14.27
CA LEU A 14 1.11 9.04 13.80
C LEU A 14 0.80 7.66 13.19
N LEU A 15 1.77 7.07 12.49
CA LEU A 15 1.70 5.72 11.94
C LEU A 15 2.09 4.61 12.95
N SER A 16 2.41 4.96 14.19
CA SER A 16 2.75 3.97 15.21
C SER A 16 1.56 3.07 15.53
N GLU A 17 1.83 1.80 15.79
CA GLU A 17 0.79 0.83 16.15
C GLU A 17 0.06 1.23 17.43
N GLU A 18 0.73 1.90 18.37
CA GLU A 18 0.12 2.46 19.58
C GLU A 18 -0.92 3.54 19.27
N THR A 19 -0.70 4.36 18.24
CA THR A 19 -1.67 5.38 17.81
C THR A 19 -2.82 4.78 17.02
N ILE A 20 -2.54 3.77 16.18
CA ILE A 20 -3.54 3.15 15.31
C ILE A 20 -4.46 2.19 16.10
N LEU A 21 -3.87 1.34 16.95
CA LEU A 21 -4.58 0.30 17.70
C LEU A 21 -4.89 0.68 19.15
N GLY A 22 -4.29 1.78 19.66
CA GLY A 22 -4.44 2.22 21.04
C GLY A 22 -3.69 1.33 22.06
N PRO A 23 -3.44 1.82 23.28
CA PRO A 23 -2.82 1.04 24.36
C PRO A 23 -3.73 -0.07 24.91
N LEU A 24 -5.03 -0.03 24.60
CA LEU A 24 -5.98 -1.12 24.78
C LEU A 24 -6.72 -1.31 23.46
N SER A 25 -6.63 -2.52 22.91
CA SER A 25 -7.19 -3.04 21.65
C SER A 25 -8.67 -2.74 21.34
N ASN A 26 -9.36 -1.93 22.14
CA ASN A 26 -10.81 -1.73 22.13
C ASN A 26 -11.22 -0.34 21.60
N VAL A 27 -10.27 0.59 21.41
CA VAL A 27 -10.53 1.93 20.86
C VAL A 27 -9.44 2.25 19.83
N ALA A 28 -9.56 1.64 18.65
CA ALA A 28 -8.75 2.03 17.51
C ALA A 28 -9.13 3.45 17.06
N ILE A 29 -8.15 4.27 16.67
CA ILE A 29 -8.45 5.54 16.02
C ILE A 29 -9.13 5.26 14.68
N THR A 30 -10.20 5.98 14.37
CA THR A 30 -10.83 5.87 13.06
C THR A 30 -9.91 6.43 11.98
N LEU A 31 -10.03 5.92 10.75
CA LEU A 31 -9.29 6.44 9.60
C LEU A 31 -9.50 7.96 9.42
N GLU A 32 -10.73 8.45 9.63
CA GLU A 32 -11.05 9.87 9.61
C GLU A 32 -10.34 10.66 10.73
N GLY A 33 -10.23 10.09 11.94
CA GLY A 33 -9.50 10.71 13.05
C GLY A 33 -8.00 10.79 12.80
N LEU A 34 -7.46 9.77 12.13
CA LEU A 34 -6.06 9.72 11.69
C LEU A 34 -5.78 10.80 10.62
N THR A 35 -6.65 10.92 9.62
CA THR A 35 -6.58 11.97 8.60
C THR A 35 -6.76 13.38 9.19
N THR A 36 -7.64 13.55 10.17
CA THR A 36 -7.82 14.84 10.87
C THR A 36 -6.56 15.23 11.62
N SER A 37 -5.91 14.27 12.29
CA SER A 37 -4.64 14.50 12.98
C SER A 37 -3.52 14.84 12.01
N PHE A 38 -3.51 14.19 10.85
CA PHE A 38 -2.60 14.47 9.75
C PHE A 38 -2.76 15.91 9.22
N TYR A 39 -3.97 16.33 8.82
CA TYR A 39 -4.20 17.68 8.31
C TYR A 39 -3.98 18.79 9.35
N ARG A 40 -4.01 18.46 10.65
CA ARG A 40 -3.64 19.42 11.71
C ARG A 40 -2.14 19.63 11.84
N GLN A 41 -1.34 18.61 11.52
CA GLN A 41 0.13 18.67 11.64
C GLN A 41 0.81 19.09 10.34
N PHE A 42 0.21 18.76 9.20
CA PHE A 42 0.83 18.94 7.89
C PHE A 42 0.03 19.90 7.00
N SER A 43 0.75 20.81 6.34
CA SER A 43 0.18 21.74 5.37
C SER A 43 0.07 21.10 3.99
N LYS A 44 -0.90 21.53 3.18
CA LYS A 44 -1.07 21.09 1.79
C LYS A 44 0.18 21.30 0.92
N SER A 45 1.03 22.27 1.26
CA SER A 45 2.30 22.53 0.59
C SER A 45 3.26 21.34 0.63
N ASP A 46 3.14 20.48 1.63
CA ASP A 46 4.07 19.38 1.89
C ASP A 46 3.50 18.02 1.49
N ASN A 47 2.26 17.97 0.98
CA ASN A 47 1.58 16.76 0.53
C ASN A 47 2.42 15.91 -0.43
N PHE A 48 3.09 16.53 -1.41
CA PHE A 48 3.96 15.81 -2.35
C PHE A 48 5.17 15.15 -1.65
N ARG A 49 5.77 15.85 -0.69
CA ARG A 49 6.94 15.36 0.05
C ARG A 49 6.55 14.22 0.98
N ILE A 50 5.44 14.39 1.68
CA ILE A 50 4.86 13.37 2.56
C ILE A 50 4.44 12.15 1.74
N GLY A 51 3.80 12.34 0.59
CA GLY A 51 3.46 11.26 -0.33
C GLY A 51 4.68 10.45 -0.74
N THR A 52 5.79 11.13 -1.06
CA THR A 52 7.07 10.47 -1.38
C THR A 52 7.59 9.64 -0.21
N VAL A 53 7.53 10.16 1.01
CA VAL A 53 7.95 9.43 2.23
C VAL A 53 7.03 8.26 2.53
N LEU A 54 5.70 8.44 2.42
CA LEU A 54 4.72 7.37 2.59
C LEU A 54 4.97 6.23 1.61
N VAL A 55 5.27 6.54 0.36
CA VAL A 55 5.63 5.53 -0.66
C VAL A 55 6.88 4.77 -0.26
N LEU A 56 7.94 5.46 0.18
CA LEU A 56 9.16 4.81 0.66
C LEU A 56 8.87 3.89 1.86
N LEU A 57 8.06 4.34 2.81
CA LEU A 57 7.65 3.54 3.98
C LEU A 57 6.81 2.31 3.59
N ILE A 58 6.00 2.41 2.54
CA ILE A 58 5.18 1.30 2.04
C ILE A 58 6.03 0.29 1.26
N GLN A 59 7.02 0.76 0.50
CA GLN A 59 7.94 -0.09 -0.26
C GLN A 59 8.90 -0.87 0.66
N GLU A 60 9.41 -0.22 1.71
CA GLU A 60 10.34 -0.82 2.68
C GLU A 60 9.59 -1.58 3.79
N ARG A 61 9.44 -2.90 3.63
CA ARG A 61 8.71 -3.77 4.56
C ARG A 61 9.24 -3.77 6.00
N ASP A 62 10.51 -3.41 6.21
CA ASP A 62 11.15 -3.30 7.52
C ASP A 62 10.72 -2.06 8.32
N LEU A 63 10.29 -0.98 7.65
CA LEU A 63 9.93 0.27 8.32
C LEU A 63 8.50 0.24 8.88
N LEU A 64 7.61 -0.50 8.23
CA LEU A 64 6.22 -0.73 8.67
C LEU A 64 5.97 -2.24 8.84
N PRO A 65 6.34 -2.82 10.00
CA PRO A 65 6.21 -4.25 10.22
C PRO A 65 4.75 -4.72 10.33
N SER A 66 3.85 -3.88 10.87
CA SER A 66 2.45 -4.24 11.08
C SER A 66 1.58 -3.92 9.87
N SER A 67 0.72 -4.86 9.47
CA SER A 67 -0.23 -4.70 8.35
C SER A 67 -1.18 -3.52 8.56
N CYS A 68 -1.55 -3.23 9.81
CA CYS A 68 -2.41 -2.09 10.15
C CYS A 68 -1.73 -0.75 9.81
N GLN A 69 -0.42 -0.64 10.07
CA GLN A 69 0.34 0.58 9.74
C GLN A 69 0.46 0.79 8.24
N ARG A 70 0.65 -0.31 7.47
CA ARG A 70 0.68 -0.26 6.00
C ARG A 70 -0.65 0.21 5.42
N ILE A 71 -1.76 -0.31 5.95
CA ILE A 71 -3.10 0.12 5.53
C ILE A 71 -3.33 1.58 5.88
N ALA A 72 -2.91 2.04 7.07
CA ALA A 72 -3.03 3.44 7.47
C ALA A 72 -2.19 4.37 6.58
N ALA A 73 -0.95 4.00 6.26
CA ALA A 73 -0.08 4.75 5.35
C ALA A 73 -0.65 4.81 3.93
N LEU A 74 -1.17 3.69 3.42
CA LEU A 74 -1.83 3.61 2.11
C LEU A 74 -3.10 4.45 2.07
N TYR A 75 -3.88 4.43 3.15
CA TYR A 75 -5.09 5.24 3.27
C TYR A 75 -4.76 6.75 3.32
N LEU A 76 -3.73 7.17 4.05
CA LEU A 76 -3.26 8.55 4.03
C LEU A 76 -2.81 8.96 2.63
N LEU A 77 -2.03 8.12 1.96
CA LEU A 77 -1.59 8.38 0.58
C LEU A 77 -2.79 8.51 -0.36
N TYR A 78 -3.83 7.69 -0.18
CA TYR A 78 -5.07 7.83 -0.93
C TYR A 78 -5.79 9.14 -0.61
N ASP A 79 -6.01 9.46 0.67
CA ASP A 79 -6.79 10.62 1.09
C ASP A 79 -6.16 11.95 0.65
N ILE A 80 -4.83 12.08 0.77
CA ILE A 80 -4.07 13.28 0.39
C ILE A 80 -4.23 13.61 -1.10
N PHE A 81 -4.35 12.59 -1.95
CA PHE A 81 -4.41 12.74 -3.41
C PHE A 81 -5.78 12.41 -4.01
N HIS A 82 -6.77 12.01 -3.20
CA HIS A 82 -8.15 11.79 -3.62
C HIS A 82 -8.85 13.04 -4.20
N PRO A 83 -8.66 14.27 -3.70
CA PRO A 83 -9.35 15.43 -4.26
C PRO A 83 -8.82 15.85 -5.64
N ASP A 84 -7.63 15.38 -6.02
CA ASP A 84 -7.02 15.68 -7.31
C ASP A 84 -7.33 14.58 -8.33
N PRO A 85 -7.57 14.93 -9.60
CA PRO A 85 -7.82 13.93 -10.62
C PRO A 85 -6.60 13.01 -10.80
N ILE A 86 -6.87 11.71 -11.03
CA ILE A 86 -5.87 10.61 -11.06
C ILE A 86 -4.65 10.92 -11.95
N HIS A 87 -4.81 11.67 -13.03
CA HIS A 87 -3.71 12.05 -13.93
C HIS A 87 -2.72 13.05 -13.35
N LEU A 88 -3.07 13.74 -12.26
CA LEU A 88 -2.17 14.61 -11.51
C LEU A 88 -1.48 13.89 -10.34
N ASN A 89 -1.91 12.67 -10.00
CA ASN A 89 -1.36 11.92 -8.89
C ASN A 89 -0.09 11.15 -9.36
N PRO A 90 1.11 11.58 -8.93
CA PRO A 90 2.38 10.98 -9.37
C PRO A 90 2.63 9.61 -8.72
N PHE A 91 1.81 9.22 -7.74
CA PHE A 91 1.96 7.98 -6.96
C PHE A 91 1.03 6.85 -7.41
N VAL A 92 0.24 7.07 -8.48
CA VAL A 92 -0.71 6.09 -9.03
C VAL A 92 -0.04 4.77 -9.39
N SER A 93 1.18 4.81 -9.93
CA SER A 93 1.94 3.61 -10.28
C SER A 93 2.21 2.69 -9.09
N ILE A 94 2.35 3.23 -7.87
CA ILE A 94 2.56 2.42 -6.66
C ILE A 94 1.29 1.63 -6.31
N PHE A 95 0.11 2.23 -6.46
CA PHE A 95 -1.14 1.48 -6.26
C PHE A 95 -1.26 0.32 -7.25
N PHE A 96 -0.84 0.51 -8.50
CA PHE A 96 -0.81 -0.56 -9.50
C PHE A 96 0.20 -1.66 -9.14
N GLU A 97 1.40 -1.30 -8.68
CA GLU A 97 2.42 -2.25 -8.24
C GLU A 97 1.97 -3.05 -7.01
N LEU A 98 1.27 -2.42 -6.07
CA LEU A 98 0.70 -3.09 -4.88
C LEU A 98 -0.48 -4.00 -5.21
N LEU A 99 -1.28 -3.65 -6.23
CA LEU A 99 -2.42 -4.43 -6.71
C LEU A 99 -1.99 -5.55 -7.66
N GLN A 100 -0.80 -5.49 -8.25
CA GLN A 100 -0.29 -6.56 -9.08
C GLN A 100 -0.10 -7.78 -8.18
N PRO A 101 -0.81 -8.90 -8.47
CA PRO A 101 -0.52 -10.14 -7.78
C PRO A 101 0.95 -10.45 -8.05
N SER A 102 1.68 -10.73 -6.98
CA SER A 102 3.04 -11.26 -7.11
C SER A 102 2.90 -12.50 -7.99
N ILE A 103 3.38 -12.43 -9.23
CA ILE A 103 3.36 -13.57 -10.17
C ILE A 103 4.11 -14.77 -9.55
N SER A 104 4.91 -14.51 -8.53
CA SER A 104 5.60 -15.46 -7.67
C SER A 104 4.70 -16.35 -6.80
N ASP A 105 3.46 -15.92 -6.50
CA ASP A 105 2.46 -16.74 -5.77
C ASP A 105 1.47 -17.43 -6.71
N PHE A 106 1.53 -17.16 -8.01
CA PHE A 106 0.77 -17.91 -9.00
C PHE A 106 1.56 -19.17 -9.36
N ASP A 107 1.33 -20.22 -8.57
CA ASP A 107 1.84 -21.55 -8.82
C ASP A 107 1.26 -22.06 -10.15
N TRP A 108 1.94 -21.78 -11.27
CA TRP A 108 1.59 -22.27 -12.60
C TRP A 108 1.54 -23.80 -12.65
N THR A 109 2.03 -24.50 -11.62
CA THR A 109 1.94 -25.95 -11.46
C THR A 109 0.52 -26.45 -11.18
N ASN A 110 -0.41 -25.60 -10.72
CA ASN A 110 -1.83 -25.95 -10.54
C ASN A 110 -2.74 -25.43 -11.67
N SER A 111 -2.17 -24.86 -12.73
CA SER A 111 -2.95 -24.36 -13.88
C SER A 111 -3.51 -25.47 -14.80
N ASP A 112 -3.11 -26.73 -14.58
CA ASP A 112 -3.62 -27.89 -15.33
C ASP A 112 -5.08 -28.27 -15.00
N ILE A 113 -5.72 -27.65 -14.00
CA ILE A 113 -7.13 -27.96 -13.67
C ILE A 113 -8.13 -26.99 -14.36
N ILE A 114 -7.69 -25.82 -14.85
CA ILE A 114 -8.57 -24.84 -15.54
C ILE A 114 -8.15 -24.62 -17.01
N SER A 115 -7.32 -25.48 -17.58
CA SER A 115 -7.30 -25.63 -19.03
C SER A 115 -8.05 -26.92 -19.36
N GLY A 116 -9.25 -26.75 -19.91
CA GLY A 116 -10.05 -27.84 -20.44
C GLY A 116 -9.18 -28.73 -21.31
N VAL A 117 -8.93 -29.93 -20.77
CA VAL A 117 -8.40 -31.10 -21.44
C VAL A 117 -8.88 -31.13 -22.89
N ARG A 118 -7.98 -30.84 -23.81
CA ARG A 118 -7.98 -31.51 -25.10
C ARG A 118 -6.59 -32.08 -25.29
N PRO A 119 -6.36 -33.36 -24.95
CA PRO A 119 -5.11 -34.00 -25.23
C PRO A 119 -5.03 -34.13 -26.75
N SER A 120 -4.07 -33.43 -27.37
CA SER A 120 -3.62 -33.79 -28.71
C SER A 120 -3.03 -35.19 -28.63
N LEU A 121 -3.69 -36.15 -29.30
CA LEU A 121 -3.17 -37.52 -29.43
C LEU A 121 -1.79 -37.47 -30.13
N PRO A 122 -0.77 -38.15 -29.58
CA PRO A 122 0.47 -38.39 -30.30
C PRO A 122 0.29 -39.49 -31.35
N GLU A 123 0.88 -39.23 -32.50
CA GLU A 123 1.11 -40.11 -33.65
C GLU A 123 1.42 -41.57 -33.26
N LYS A 124 0.69 -42.53 -33.85
CA LYS A 124 1.15 -43.92 -33.99
C LYS A 124 0.80 -44.48 -35.37
N VAL A 125 1.82 -44.50 -36.22
CA VAL A 125 2.24 -45.53 -37.20
C VAL A 125 1.24 -46.67 -37.47
N SER A 126 0.89 -46.89 -38.74
CA SER A 126 0.47 -48.22 -39.25
C SER A 126 0.65 -48.30 -40.77
N HIS A 127 1.56 -49.20 -41.16
CA HIS A 127 1.68 -50.00 -42.39
C HIS A 127 1.21 -49.47 -43.75
#